data_AF-A0AAJ0ZJB2-F1
#
_entry.id   AF-A0AAJ0ZJB2-F1
#
_cell.length_a   1.000
_cell.length_b   1.000
_cell.length_c   1.000
_cell.angle_alpha   90.00
_cell.angle_beta   90.00
_cell.angle_gamma   90.00
#
_symmetry.space_group_name_H-M   'P 1'
#
loop_
_entity.id
_entity.type
_entity.pdbx_description
1 polymer ?
#
loop_
_entity_poly.entity_id
_entity_poly.type
_entity_poly.pdbx_seq_one_letter_code
_entity_poly.pdbx_strand_id
1 'polypeptide(L)'
;MAKKSRFYRIKTRNGYGPLEDWTVPARKRSLAVAYFRTADIDVYHAEHLGQVEVNTYADPSRGVFFAATVGGADYLFEYGAPGYEWLKDLFEDQFYDAAQELDD
;
A
#
# COMPACT_ATOMS: atom_id res chain seq x y z
N MET A 1 -13.59 -1.47 -15.50
CA MET A 1 -12.52 -0.45 -15.66
C MET A 1 -11.40 -0.84 -14.71
N ALA A 2 -10.14 -0.90 -15.16
CA ALA A 2 -9.02 -1.13 -14.25
C ALA A 2 -8.96 0.03 -13.23
N LYS A 3 -9.22 -0.26 -11.96
CA LYS A 3 -9.20 0.77 -10.91
C LYS A 3 -7.72 1.00 -10.52
N LYS A 4 -7.27 2.26 -10.55
CA LYS A 4 -5.86 2.64 -10.33
C LYS A 4 -5.70 3.35 -8.99
N SER A 5 -4.57 3.12 -8.31
CA SER A 5 -4.18 3.85 -7.10
C SER A 5 -2.93 4.69 -7.35
N ARG A 6 -2.76 5.77 -6.59
CA ARG A 6 -1.54 6.57 -6.62
C ARG A 6 -0.51 5.95 -5.70
N PHE A 7 0.73 5.85 -6.19
CA PHE A 7 1.85 5.31 -5.42
C PHE A 7 2.88 6.37 -5.09
N TYR A 8 3.54 6.19 -3.96
CA TYR A 8 4.59 7.05 -3.46
C TYR A 8 5.78 6.23 -3.00
N ARG A 9 6.98 6.74 -3.28
CA ARG A 9 8.21 6.28 -2.65
C ARG A 9 8.47 7.11 -1.40
N ILE A 10 8.55 6.47 -0.26
CA ILE A 10 8.78 7.09 1.04
C ILE A 10 10.09 6.56 1.60
N LYS A 11 11.03 7.46 1.88
CA LYS A 11 12.29 7.08 2.54
C LYS A 11 12.25 7.53 3.98
N THR A 12 12.51 6.59 4.87
CA THR A 12 12.44 6.80 6.31
C THR A 12 13.76 6.47 6.98
N ARG A 13 13.97 7.05 8.16
CA ARG A 13 15.12 6.78 9.01
C ARG A 13 14.68 6.81 10.47
N ASN A 14 15.06 5.78 11.24
CA ASN A 14 14.87 5.78 12.69
C ASN A 14 16.20 6.09 13.38
N GLY A 15 16.47 7.35 13.73
CA GLY A 15 17.70 7.77 14.44
C GLY A 15 19.01 7.21 13.82
N TYR A 16 19.66 6.28 14.53
CA TYR A 16 20.89 5.59 14.10
C TYR A 16 20.67 4.35 13.22
N GLY A 17 19.41 3.97 13.00
CA GLY A 17 19.00 2.80 12.22
C GLY A 17 19.21 2.95 10.72
N PRO A 18 18.99 1.85 9.97
CA PRO A 18 19.12 1.83 8.52
C PRO A 18 18.12 2.77 7.86
N LEU A 19 18.47 3.22 6.66
CA LEU A 19 17.53 3.89 5.76
C LEU A 19 16.60 2.84 5.18
N GLU A 20 15.30 3.07 5.26
CA GLU A 20 14.30 2.21 4.65
C GLU A 20 13.62 2.92 3.48
N ASP A 21 13.37 2.16 2.41
CA ASP A 21 12.72 2.64 1.19
C ASP A 21 11.40 1.88 1.00
N TRP A 22 10.30 2.62 1.09
CA TRP A 22 8.95 2.09 1.07
C TRP A 22 8.21 2.55 -0.18
N THR A 23 7.59 1.61 -0.90
CA THR A 23 6.65 1.93 -1.98
C THR A 23 5.24 1.68 -1.47
N VAL A 24 4.44 2.74 -1.32
CA VAL A 24 3.12 2.66 -0.68
C VAL A 24 2.03 3.35 -1.50
N PRO A 25 0.79 2.81 -1.49
CA PRO A 25 -0.37 3.45 -2.08
C PRO A 25 -0.98 4.47 -1.12
N ALA A 26 -1.36 5.64 -1.62
CA ALA A 26 -2.10 6.62 -0.83
C ALA A 26 -2.90 7.58 -1.71
N ARG A 27 -3.95 8.21 -1.17
CA ARG A 27 -4.71 9.24 -1.90
C ARG A 27 -3.85 10.47 -2.27
N LYS A 28 -2.93 10.84 -1.38
CA LYS A 28 -2.04 11.99 -1.51
C LYS A 28 -0.74 11.78 -0.73
N ARG A 29 0.32 12.48 -1.14
CA ARG A 29 1.67 12.43 -0.53
C ARG A 29 1.66 12.56 1.00
N SER A 30 0.88 13.50 1.55
CA SER A 30 0.87 13.72 3.00
C SER A 30 0.28 12.56 3.80
N LEU A 31 -0.60 11.75 3.19
CA LEU A 31 -1.11 10.53 3.83
C LEU A 31 -0.09 9.38 3.74
N ALA A 32 0.62 9.26 2.61
CA ALA A 32 1.72 8.29 2.48
C ALA A 32 2.81 8.54 3.55
N VAL A 33 3.15 9.81 3.80
CA VAL A 33 4.07 10.19 4.88
C VAL A 33 3.50 9.85 6.25
N ALA A 34 2.19 10.05 6.45
CA ALA A 34 1.54 9.83 7.75
C ALA A 34 1.56 8.36 8.18
N TYR A 35 1.64 7.40 7.27
CA TYR A 35 1.75 5.96 7.61
C TYR A 35 2.97 5.63 8.47
N PHE A 36 4.06 6.39 8.31
CA PHE A 36 5.34 6.12 8.96
C PHE A 36 5.64 7.09 10.11
N ARG A 37 4.76 8.08 10.34
CA ARG A 37 5.06 9.15 11.28
C ARG A 37 4.86 8.67 12.72
N THR A 38 5.94 8.21 13.33
CA THR A 38 6.03 7.91 14.77
C THR A 38 6.95 8.92 15.45
N ALA A 39 7.11 8.83 16.77
CA ALA A 39 8.03 9.71 17.51
C ALA A 39 9.50 9.54 17.09
N ASP A 40 9.88 8.34 16.63
CA ASP A 40 11.27 7.95 16.38
C ASP A 40 11.61 7.85 14.88
N ILE A 41 10.61 7.87 13.98
CA ILE A 41 10.81 7.76 12.54
C ILE A 41 10.73 9.13 11.87
N ASP A 42 11.83 9.53 11.23
CA ASP A 42 11.88 10.70 10.37
C ASP A 42 11.64 10.32 8.89
N VAL A 43 10.78 11.09 8.22
CA VAL A 43 10.47 10.93 6.79
C VAL A 43 11.12 12.08 6.04
N TYR A 44 12.31 11.83 5.49
CA TYR A 44 13.11 12.87 4.85
C TYR A 44 12.91 12.94 3.33
N HIS A 45 12.27 11.94 2.71
CA HIS A 45 11.96 11.97 1.30
C HIS A 45 10.61 11.31 0.99
N ALA A 46 9.87 11.93 0.07
CA ALA A 46 8.60 11.41 -0.41
C ALA A 46 8.38 11.85 -1.87
N GLU A 47 8.29 10.88 -2.78
CA GLU A 47 8.18 11.07 -4.23
C GLU A 47 6.90 10.42 -4.76
N HIS A 48 6.23 11.05 -5.72
CA HIS A 48 5.05 10.47 -6.37
C HIS A 48 5.50 9.62 -7.56
N LEU A 49 5.12 8.35 -7.57
CA LEU A 49 5.50 7.37 -8.60
C LEU A 49 4.47 7.24 -9.73
N GLY A 50 3.33 7.94 -9.62
CA GLY A 50 2.26 7.89 -10.62
C GLY A 50 1.06 7.04 -10.18
N GLN A 51 0.19 6.72 -11.14
CA GLN A 51 -0.97 5.86 -10.94
C GLN A 51 -0.69 4.47 -11.49
N VAL A 52 -0.95 3.45 -10.67
CA VAL A 52 -0.66 2.05 -10.98
C VAL A 52 -1.94 1.24 -10.82
N GLU A 53 -2.10 0.25 -11.70
CA GLU A 53 -3.18 -0.72 -11.59
C GLU A 53 -2.94 -1.61 -10.38
N VAL A 54 -4.02 -1.87 -9.65
CA VAL A 54 -3.98 -2.71 -8.46
C VAL A 54 -4.98 -3.84 -8.66
N ASN A 55 -4.52 -5.05 -8.41
CA ASN A 55 -5.34 -6.24 -8.43
C ASN A 55 -5.65 -6.67 -7.00
N THR A 56 -6.85 -7.17 -6.78
CA THR A 56 -7.32 -7.70 -5.50
C THR A 56 -7.32 -9.22 -5.59
N TYR A 57 -6.81 -9.88 -4.56
CA TYR A 57 -6.75 -11.34 -4.47
C TYR A 57 -7.22 -11.80 -3.10
N ALA A 58 -7.67 -13.04 -3.03
CA ALA A 58 -8.06 -13.71 -1.80
C ALA A 58 -7.27 -15.02 -1.67
N ASP A 59 -6.73 -15.26 -0.48
CA ASP A 59 -6.09 -16.53 -0.12
C ASP A 59 -6.43 -16.90 1.33
N PRO A 60 -6.84 -18.15 1.64
CA PRO A 60 -7.22 -18.55 2.99
C PRO A 60 -6.14 -18.35 4.07
N SER A 61 -4.86 -18.34 3.70
CA SER A 61 -3.76 -18.13 4.65
C SER A 61 -3.42 -16.66 4.90
N ARG A 62 -3.82 -15.76 3.97
CA ARG A 62 -3.47 -14.33 4.00
C ARG A 62 -4.69 -13.40 4.15
N GLY A 63 -5.89 -13.92 3.90
CA GLY A 63 -7.09 -13.12 3.70
C GLY A 63 -7.10 -12.43 2.34
N VAL A 64 -7.81 -11.30 2.24
CA VAL A 64 -7.82 -10.46 1.04
C VAL A 64 -6.59 -9.54 1.05
N PHE A 65 -5.85 -9.53 -0.06
CA PHE A 65 -4.66 -8.71 -0.25
C PHE A 65 -4.65 -8.05 -1.62
N PHE A 66 -3.84 -7.01 -1.76
CA PHE A 66 -3.71 -6.27 -3.02
C PHE A 66 -2.31 -6.42 -3.60
N ALA A 67 -2.21 -6.49 -4.93
CA ALA A 67 -0.92 -6.51 -5.62
C ALA A 67 -0.81 -5.42 -6.69
N ALA A 68 0.38 -4.87 -6.85
CA ALA A 68 0.68 -3.88 -7.89
C ALA A 68 2.14 -3.96 -8.36
N THR A 69 2.37 -3.76 -9.65
CA THR A 69 3.73 -3.65 -10.22
C THR A 69 4.11 -2.18 -10.35
N VAL A 70 5.06 -1.72 -9.53
CA VAL A 70 5.50 -0.31 -9.48
C VAL A 70 6.96 -0.22 -9.90
N GLY A 71 7.24 0.46 -11.01
CA GLY A 71 8.61 0.62 -11.50
C GLY A 71 9.30 -0.70 -11.87
N GLY A 72 8.52 -1.72 -12.25
CA GLY A 72 9.02 -3.05 -12.62
C GLY A 72 9.22 -4.03 -11.45
N ALA A 73 8.88 -3.64 -10.22
CA ALA A 73 8.88 -4.52 -9.07
C ALA A 73 7.45 -4.78 -8.58
N ASP A 74 7.18 -6.01 -8.16
CA ASP A 74 5.88 -6.41 -7.63
C ASP A 74 5.80 -6.18 -6.12
N TYR A 75 4.71 -5.55 -5.69
CA TYR A 75 4.42 -5.25 -4.30
C TYR A 75 3.12 -5.91 -3.89
N LEU A 76 3.12 -6.47 -2.68
CA LEU A 76 1.95 -7.05 -2.02
C LEU A 76 1.59 -6.21 -0.79
N PHE A 77 0.30 -5.94 -0.65
CA PHE A 77 -0.26 -5.20 0.48
C PHE A 77 -1.27 -6.09 1.18
N GLU A 78 -0.83 -6.70 2.27
CA GLU A 78 -1.64 -7.53 3.17
C GLU A 78 -2.17 -6.68 4.33
N TYR A 79 -3.08 -7.26 5.12
CA TYR A 79 -3.60 -6.58 6.31
C TYR A 79 -2.47 -6.11 7.24
N GLY A 80 -2.55 -4.86 7.68
CA GLY A 80 -1.52 -4.20 8.48
C GLY A 80 -0.39 -3.54 7.69
N ALA A 81 -0.29 -3.79 6.37
CA ALA A 81 0.70 -3.09 5.54
C ALA A 81 0.34 -1.60 5.35
N PRO A 82 1.34 -0.70 5.28
CA PRO A 82 1.10 0.71 4.98
C PRO A 82 0.31 0.91 3.68
N GLY A 83 -0.83 1.59 3.79
CA GLY A 83 -1.71 1.87 2.67
C GLY A 83 -2.73 0.78 2.34
N TYR A 84 -2.75 -0.34 3.08
CA TYR A 84 -3.77 -1.38 2.92
C TYR A 84 -5.20 -0.84 3.09
N GLU A 85 -5.49 -0.12 4.18
CA GLU A 85 -6.83 0.44 4.43
C GLU A 85 -7.25 1.42 3.32
N TRP A 86 -6.30 2.19 2.77
CA TRP A 86 -6.60 3.04 1.63
C TRP A 86 -6.99 2.25 0.39
N LEU A 87 -6.32 1.12 0.11
CA LEU A 87 -6.69 0.26 -1.01
C LEU A 87 -8.04 -0.42 -0.79
N LYS A 88 -8.30 -0.88 0.43
CA LYS A 88 -9.60 -1.42 0.83
C LYS A 88 -10.72 -0.42 0.62
N ASP A 89 -10.57 0.82 1.09
CA ASP A 89 -11.56 1.88 0.86
C ASP A 89 -11.73 2.23 -0.62
N LEU A 90 -10.62 2.27 -1.38
CA LEU A 90 -10.64 2.63 -2.80
C LEU A 90 -11.27 1.54 -3.68
N PHE A 91 -11.11 0.28 -3.28
CA PHE A 91 -11.56 -0.90 -4.04
C PHE A 91 -12.59 -1.72 -3.25
N GLU A 92 -13.42 -1.05 -2.45
CA GLU A 92 -14.39 -1.67 -1.52
C GLU A 92 -15.20 -2.81 -2.17
N ASP A 93 -15.80 -2.58 -3.35
CA ASP A 93 -16.55 -3.62 -4.06
C ASP A 93 -15.70 -4.87 -4.35
N GLN A 94 -14.47 -4.68 -4.86
CA GLN A 94 -13.58 -5.80 -5.20
C GLN A 94 -13.10 -6.54 -3.95
N PHE A 95 -12.92 -5.80 -2.86
CA PHE A 95 -12.54 -6.38 -1.58
C PHE A 95 -13.65 -7.29 -1.05
N TYR A 96 -14.91 -6.84 -1.09
CA TYR A 96 -16.04 -7.66 -0.63
C TYR A 96 -16.29 -8.87 -1.53
N ASP A 97 -16.19 -8.72 -2.84
CA ASP A 97 -16.29 -9.84 -3.78
C ASP A 97 -15.21 -10.90 -3.47
N ALA A 98 -13.96 -10.47 -3.31
CA ALA A 98 -12.85 -11.37 -2.96
C ALA A 98 -13.00 -11.98 -1.55
N ALA A 99 -13.57 -11.24 -0.59
CA ALA A 99 -13.79 -11.76 0.76
C ALA A 99 -14.87 -12.87 0.76
N GLN A 100 -15.91 -12.75 -0.08
CA GLN A 100 -16.92 -13.80 -0.21
C GLN A 100 -16.32 -15.11 -0.74
N GLU A 101 -15.34 -15.04 -1.65
CA GLU A 101 -14.61 -16.23 -2.14
C GLU A 101 -13.84 -16.98 -1.05
N LEU A 102 -13.59 -16.36 0.12
CA LEU A 102 -12.95 -17.02 1.27
C LEU A 102 -13.94 -17.71 2.20
N ASP A 103 -15.19 -17.26 2.20
CA ASP A 103 -16.25 -17.78 3.07
C ASP A 103 -16.97 -19.00 2.45
N ASP A 104 -16.85 -19.19 1.14
CA ASP A 104 -17.37 -20.33 0.35
C ASP A 104 -16.42 -21.55 0.34
#